data_AF-A0A1S3D5M2-F1
#
_entry.id   AF-A0A1S3D5M2-F1
#
_cell.length_a   1.000
_cell.length_b   1.000
_cell.length_c   1.000
_cell.angle_alpha   90.00
_cell.angle_beta   90.00
_cell.angle_gamma   90.00
#
_symmetry.space_group_name_H-M   'P 1'
#
loop_
_entity.id
_entity.type
_entity.pdbx_description
1 polymer ?
#
loop_
_entity_poly.entity_id
_entity_poly.type
_entity_poly.pdbx_seq_one_letter_code
_entity_poly.pdbx_strand_id
1 'polypeptide(L)'
;MSTPTLLCNSSLNIPQIKMYDFEKHLKNKTVVIDVREPHELQQIGQIPDTFNIPLGEVDQAFQLPADVFERKYNFSKPAPDQSLVLTCRSGRRSNIACEILTKLGYDNVMNFSEGWLGWEEKLKQQQQQTQ
;
A
#
# COMPACT_ATOMS: atom_id res chain seq x y z
N MET A 1 32.19 12.58 17.70
CA MET A 1 30.76 12.22 17.66
C MET A 1 30.13 13.04 16.56
N SER A 2 30.00 12.47 15.37
CA SER A 2 29.52 13.19 14.19
C SER A 2 28.24 12.51 13.73
N THR A 3 27.09 13.05 14.10
CA THR A 3 25.81 12.67 13.51
C THR A 3 25.75 13.31 12.12
N PRO A 4 25.66 12.54 11.01
CA PRO A 4 25.33 13.14 9.74
C PRO A 4 23.85 13.47 9.76
N THR A 5 23.53 14.75 9.82
CA THR A 5 22.22 15.28 9.49
C THR A 5 21.93 14.95 8.03
N LEU A 6 21.18 13.88 7.78
CA LEU A 6 20.74 13.53 6.44
C LEU A 6 19.70 14.56 5.99
N LEU A 7 20.14 15.36 5.02
CA LEU A 7 19.33 16.24 4.19
C LEU A 7 18.24 15.43 3.49
N CYS A 8 17.07 15.25 4.10
CA CYS A 8 15.89 14.79 3.38
C CYS A 8 15.25 15.99 2.68
N ASN A 9 15.91 16.46 1.62
CA ASN A 9 15.30 17.34 0.64
C ASN A 9 15.44 16.68 -0.73
N SER A 10 14.60 15.68 -0.97
CA SER A 10 14.48 15.02 -2.26
C SER A 10 13.00 14.73 -2.46
N SER A 11 12.42 15.31 -3.50
CA SER A 11 11.11 14.90 -3.99
C SER A 11 11.20 13.40 -4.31
N LEU A 12 10.69 12.56 -3.41
CA LEU A 12 10.69 11.11 -3.62
C LEU A 12 9.80 10.85 -4.83
N ASN A 13 10.40 10.37 -5.92
CA ASN A 13 9.66 9.98 -7.11
C ASN A 13 9.05 8.60 -6.89
N ILE A 14 7.87 8.56 -6.27
CA ILE A 14 7.16 7.31 -6.01
C ILE A 14 6.53 6.80 -7.32
N PRO A 15 6.87 5.59 -7.78
CA PRO A 15 6.25 4.98 -8.95
C PRO A 15 4.73 4.89 -8.78
N GLN A 16 3.99 5.39 -9.76
CA GLN A 16 2.53 5.30 -9.81
C GLN A 16 2.14 4.18 -10.77
N ILE A 17 1.35 3.22 -10.30
CA ILE A 17 0.83 2.13 -11.12
C ILE A 17 -0.65 2.36 -11.43
N LYS A 18 -1.08 1.91 -12.62
CA LYS A 18 -2.46 1.96 -13.08
C LYS A 18 -3.16 0.61 -12.88
N MET A 19 -4.47 0.56 -13.10
CA MET A 19 -5.30 -0.64 -12.96
C MET A 19 -4.69 -1.90 -13.62
N TYR A 20 -4.21 -1.79 -14.86
CA TYR A 20 -3.65 -2.93 -15.59
C TYR A 20 -2.44 -3.56 -14.86
N ASP A 21 -1.51 -2.73 -14.39
CA ASP A 21 -0.34 -3.19 -13.65
C ASP A 21 -0.73 -3.68 -12.26
N PHE A 22 -1.69 -3.01 -11.62
CA PHE A 22 -2.25 -3.42 -10.32
C PHE A 22 -2.83 -4.84 -10.36
N GLU A 23 -3.63 -5.17 -11.39
CA GLU A 23 -4.16 -6.52 -11.57
C GLU A 23 -3.08 -7.57 -11.80
N LYS A 24 -2.01 -7.20 -12.52
CA LYS A 24 -0.85 -8.09 -12.71
C LYS A 24 -0.16 -8.37 -11.37
N HIS A 25 -0.01 -7.37 -10.52
CA HIS A 25 0.54 -7.52 -9.17
C HIS A 25 -0.34 -8.41 -8.28
N LEU A 26 -1.67 -8.25 -8.33
CA LEU A 26 -2.61 -9.14 -7.63
C LEU A 26 -2.46 -10.60 -8.09
N LYS A 27 -2.46 -10.84 -9.41
CA LYS A 27 -2.29 -12.20 -9.97
C LYS A 27 -0.95 -12.84 -9.62
N ASN A 28 0.12 -12.04 -9.54
CA ASN A 28 1.46 -12.48 -9.18
C ASN A 28 1.67 -12.59 -7.66
N LYS A 29 0.63 -12.41 -6.83
CA LYS A 29 0.71 -12.45 -5.36
C LYS A 29 1.73 -11.47 -4.78
N THR A 30 1.87 -10.30 -5.41
CA THR A 30 2.62 -9.18 -4.81
C THR A 30 1.89 -8.73 -3.54
N VAL A 31 2.63 -8.33 -2.51
CA VAL A 31 2.00 -7.83 -1.28
C VAL A 31 1.37 -6.47 -1.56
N VAL A 32 0.05 -6.41 -1.42
CA VAL A 32 -0.73 -5.19 -1.57
C VAL A 32 -1.25 -4.75 -0.20
N ILE A 33 -0.97 -3.50 0.16
CA ILE A 33 -1.34 -2.93 1.46
C ILE A 33 -2.35 -1.79 1.25
N ASP A 34 -3.53 -1.97 1.82
CA ASP A 34 -4.57 -0.95 1.91
C ASP A 34 -4.36 -0.11 3.17
N VAL A 35 -4.12 1.19 2.99
CA VAL A 35 -3.86 2.13 4.09
C VAL A 35 -5.08 2.94 4.54
N ARG A 36 -6.28 2.52 4.11
CA ARG A 36 -7.55 3.03 4.66
C ARG A 36 -7.74 2.58 6.10
N GLU A 37 -8.67 3.25 6.78
CA GLU A 37 -9.06 2.85 8.13
C GLU A 37 -9.89 1.56 8.08
N PRO A 38 -9.80 0.67 9.08
CA PRO A 38 -10.47 -0.64 9.04
C PRO A 38 -12.00 -0.52 8.93
N HIS A 39 -12.59 0.54 9.49
CA HIS A 39 -14.02 0.81 9.38
C HIS A 39 -14.46 1.11 7.94
N GLU A 40 -13.61 1.74 7.12
CA GLU A 40 -13.91 1.98 5.70
C GLU A 40 -14.02 0.64 4.96
N LEU A 41 -13.09 -0.30 5.21
CA LEU A 41 -13.10 -1.62 4.58
C LEU A 41 -14.37 -2.41 4.92
N GLN A 42 -14.86 -2.29 6.16
CA GLN A 42 -16.10 -2.95 6.59
C GLN A 42 -17.35 -2.35 5.93
N GLN A 43 -17.34 -1.05 5.64
CA GLN A 43 -18.51 -0.33 5.11
C GLN A 43 -18.64 -0.43 3.59
N ILE A 44 -17.55 -0.18 2.86
CA ILE A 44 -17.57 -0.10 1.40
C ILE A 44 -16.87 -1.27 0.72
N GLY A 45 -16.19 -2.12 1.48
CA GLY A 45 -15.48 -3.29 0.98
C GLY A 45 -13.97 -3.10 0.82
N GLN A 46 -13.33 -4.23 0.54
CA GLN A 46 -11.87 -4.36 0.40
C GLN A 46 -11.53 -5.03 -0.94
N ILE A 47 -10.38 -4.67 -1.50
CA ILE A 47 -9.86 -5.34 -2.69
C ILE A 47 -9.41 -6.75 -2.27
N PRO A 48 -9.78 -7.81 -3.00
CA PRO A 48 -9.33 -9.17 -2.69
C PRO A 48 -7.80 -9.27 -2.62
N ASP A 49 -7.29 -10.18 -1.79
CA ASP A 49 -5.85 -10.44 -1.63
C ASP A 49 -5.02 -9.22 -1.22
N THR A 50 -5.62 -8.30 -0.43
CA THR A 50 -4.93 -7.15 0.16
C THR A 50 -4.89 -7.23 1.68
N PHE A 51 -3.88 -6.62 2.29
CA PHE A 51 -3.72 -6.51 3.74
C PHE A 51 -4.00 -5.08 4.20
N ASN A 52 -4.57 -4.89 5.38
CA ASN A 52 -4.86 -3.57 5.90
C ASN A 52 -3.83 -3.12 6.93
N ILE A 53 -3.18 -1.99 6.68
CA ILE A 53 -2.34 -1.28 7.65
C ILE A 53 -2.71 0.19 7.57
N PRO A 54 -3.49 0.73 8.54
CA PRO A 54 -3.93 2.13 8.48
C PRO A 54 -2.76 3.09 8.36
N LEU A 55 -2.91 4.18 7.60
CA LEU A 55 -1.82 5.13 7.33
C LEU A 55 -1.11 5.60 8.62
N GLY A 56 -1.86 5.88 9.68
CA GLY A 56 -1.31 6.32 10.97
C GLY A 56 -0.42 5.28 11.67
N GLU A 57 -0.53 4.01 11.30
CA GLU A 57 0.25 2.92 11.86
C GLU A 57 1.44 2.51 11.00
N VAL A 58 1.49 2.89 9.71
CA VAL A 58 2.50 2.41 8.75
C VAL A 58 3.93 2.59 9.27
N ASP A 59 4.26 3.78 9.78
CA ASP A 59 5.62 4.07 10.28
C ASP A 59 6.03 3.12 11.42
N GLN A 60 5.16 2.98 12.42
CA GLN A 60 5.42 2.11 13.56
C GLN A 60 5.39 0.63 13.18
N ALA A 61 4.41 0.23 12.37
CA ALA A 61 4.22 -1.15 11.93
C ALA A 61 5.50 -1.72 11.31
N PHE A 62 6.09 -0.96 10.39
CA PHE A 62 7.28 -1.40 9.66
C PHE A 62 8.58 -1.32 10.48
N GLN A 63 8.55 -0.74 11.67
CA GLN A 63 9.64 -0.78 12.65
C GLN A 63 9.48 -1.92 13.68
N LEU A 64 8.31 -2.55 13.77
CA LEU A 64 8.08 -3.67 14.70
C LEU A 64 8.94 -4.90 14.35
N PRO A 65 9.30 -5.73 15.36
CA PRO A 65 9.80 -7.07 15.14
C PRO A 65 8.83 -7.91 14.29
N ALA A 66 9.36 -8.80 13.45
CA ALA A 66 8.56 -9.56 12.48
C ALA A 66 7.45 -10.39 13.14
N ASP A 67 7.71 -10.98 14.30
CA ASP A 67 6.75 -11.79 15.05
C ASP A 67 5.59 -10.93 15.62
N VAL A 68 5.88 -9.71 16.06
CA VAL A 68 4.87 -8.76 16.56
C VAL A 68 4.03 -8.24 15.40
N PHE A 69 4.66 -7.91 14.28
CA PHE A 69 3.98 -7.48 13.07
C PHE A 69 2.98 -8.54 12.58
N GLU A 70 3.42 -9.78 12.46
CA GLU A 70 2.60 -10.88 11.96
C GLU A 70 1.40 -11.16 12.86
N ARG A 71 1.58 -11.14 14.19
CA ARG A 71 0.46 -11.28 15.13
C ARG A 71 -0.56 -10.15 15.04
N LYS A 72 -0.11 -8.91 14.73
CA LYS A 72 -0.97 -7.73 14.71
C LYS A 72 -1.74 -7.60 13.40
N TYR A 73 -1.07 -7.79 12.26
CA TYR A 73 -1.64 -7.55 10.93
C TYR A 73 -2.05 -8.82 10.20
N ASN A 74 -1.77 -10.00 10.78
CA ASN A 74 -2.16 -11.31 10.25
C ASN A 74 -1.52 -11.64 8.89
N PHE A 75 -0.29 -11.16 8.66
CA PHE A 75 0.55 -11.53 7.53
C PHE A 75 2.03 -11.30 7.83
N SER A 76 2.92 -12.04 7.16
CA SER A 76 4.36 -11.92 7.36
C SER A 76 4.88 -10.55 6.96
N LYS A 77 5.77 -9.99 7.78
CA LYS A 77 6.39 -8.69 7.53
C LYS A 77 7.17 -8.71 6.22
N PRO A 78 6.90 -7.79 5.27
CA PRO A 78 7.64 -7.74 4.02
C PRO A 78 9.11 -7.37 4.23
N ALA A 79 9.98 -7.97 3.42
CA ALA A 79 11.39 -7.62 3.38
C ALA A 79 11.60 -6.25 2.68
N PRO A 80 12.66 -5.49 3.02
CA PRO A 80 12.92 -4.17 2.42
C PRO A 80 13.10 -4.17 0.89
N ASP A 81 13.60 -5.27 0.34
CA ASP A 81 13.82 -5.49 -1.09
C ASP A 81 12.58 -6.04 -1.82
N GLN A 82 11.54 -6.45 -1.10
CA GLN A 82 10.32 -7.01 -1.67
C GLN A 82 9.48 -5.92 -2.34
N SER A 83 8.87 -6.24 -3.49
CA SER A 83 7.92 -5.34 -4.15
C SER A 83 6.62 -5.19 -3.34
N LEU A 84 6.25 -3.95 -3.06
CA LEU A 84 5.06 -3.57 -2.31
C LEU A 84 4.19 -2.62 -3.13
N VAL A 85 2.90 -2.89 -3.15
CA VAL A 85 1.90 -2.00 -3.74
C VAL A 85 1.03 -1.44 -2.64
N LEU A 86 0.91 -0.12 -2.59
CA LEU A 86 0.09 0.56 -1.60
C LEU A 86 -1.14 1.15 -2.27
N THR A 87 -2.29 0.98 -1.63
CA THR A 87 -3.58 1.49 -2.08
C THR A 87 -4.31 2.20 -0.95
N CYS A 88 -5.21 3.11 -1.31
CA CYS A 88 -6.13 3.72 -0.36
C CYS A 88 -7.46 4.00 -1.06
N ARG A 89 -8.23 5.02 -0.63
CA ARG A 89 -9.46 5.41 -1.31
C ARG A 89 -9.21 6.03 -2.70
N SER A 90 -8.24 6.93 -2.83
CA SER A 90 -8.05 7.78 -4.02
C SER A 90 -6.58 8.06 -4.36
N GLY A 91 -5.66 7.18 -3.96
CA GLY A 91 -4.21 7.32 -4.21
C GLY A 91 -3.41 8.27 -3.32
N ARG A 92 -4.03 9.23 -2.60
CA ARG A 92 -3.29 10.25 -1.83
C ARG A 92 -2.65 9.72 -0.55
N ARG A 93 -3.38 8.94 0.26
CA ARG A 93 -2.87 8.38 1.53
C ARG A 93 -1.80 7.32 1.28
N SER A 94 -2.00 6.50 0.24
CA SER A 94 -1.04 5.47 -0.16
C SER A 94 0.26 6.09 -0.68
N ASN A 95 0.22 7.25 -1.33
CA ASN A 95 1.45 7.96 -1.69
C ASN A 95 2.27 8.36 -0.45
N ILE A 96 1.61 8.91 0.58
CA ILE A 96 2.27 9.26 1.86
C ILE A 96 2.86 8.00 2.51
N ALA A 97 2.12 6.89 2.50
CA ALA A 97 2.64 5.62 3.02
C ALA A 97 3.87 5.13 2.23
N CYS A 98 3.89 5.26 0.90
CA CYS A 98 5.08 4.94 0.10
C CYS A 98 6.28 5.81 0.51
N GLU A 99 6.07 7.11 0.74
CA GLU A 99 7.14 8.00 1.21
C GLU A 99 7.68 7.59 2.58
N ILE A 100 6.81 7.19 3.51
CA ILE A 100 7.21 6.66 4.82
C ILE A 100 8.06 5.40 4.64
N LEU A 101 7.58 4.43 3.88
CA LEU A 101 8.30 3.17 3.65
C LEU A 101 9.64 3.38 2.95
N THR A 102 9.71 4.28 1.97
CA THR A 102 10.96 4.64 1.29
C THR A 102 11.98 5.18 2.29
N LYS A 103 11.55 6.04 3.23
CA LYS A 103 12.43 6.57 4.30
C LYS A 103 12.90 5.49 5.27
N LEU A 104 12.13 4.41 5.43
CA LEU A 104 12.47 3.24 6.24
C LEU A 104 13.36 2.23 5.49
N GLY A 105 13.72 2.50 4.22
CA GLY A 105 14.60 1.64 3.42
C GLY A 105 13.88 0.59 2.57
N TYR A 106 12.58 0.73 2.34
CA TYR A 106 11.85 -0.09 1.38
C TYR A 106 12.00 0.51 -0.02
N ASP A 107 12.81 -0.14 -0.86
CA ASP A 107 13.22 0.42 -2.15
C ASP A 107 12.16 0.22 -3.25
N ASN A 108 11.33 -0.83 -3.12
CA ASN A 108 10.42 -1.27 -4.17
C ASN A 108 8.95 -1.01 -3.81
N VAL A 109 8.60 0.24 -3.50
CA VAL A 109 7.22 0.66 -3.20
C VAL A 109 6.55 1.32 -4.40
N MET A 110 5.29 0.96 -4.65
CA MET A 110 4.49 1.47 -5.76
C MET A 110 3.14 1.98 -5.24
N ASN A 111 2.73 3.16 -5.68
CA ASN A 111 1.42 3.70 -5.35
C ASN A 111 0.39 3.33 -6.42
N PHE A 112 -0.71 2.70 -6.01
CA PHE A 112 -1.87 2.56 -6.88
C PHE A 112 -2.70 3.85 -6.83
N SER A 113 -2.56 4.67 -7.87
CA SER A 113 -3.06 6.05 -7.89
C SER A 113 -4.60 6.14 -7.99
N GLU A 114 -5.24 5.17 -8.63
CA GLU A 114 -6.70 5.14 -8.79
C GLU A 114 -7.42 4.68 -7.52
N GLY A 115 -6.72 3.95 -6.64
CA GLY A 115 -7.22 3.47 -5.35
C GLY A 115 -8.51 2.64 -5.44
N TRP A 116 -9.22 2.55 -4.32
CA TRP A 116 -10.52 1.89 -4.23
C TRP A 116 -11.54 2.43 -5.23
N LEU A 117 -11.55 3.75 -5.49
CA LEU A 117 -12.50 4.35 -6.43
C LEU A 117 -12.35 3.80 -7.85
N GLY A 118 -11.11 3.68 -8.35
CA GLY A 118 -10.88 3.06 -9.65
C GLY A 118 -11.28 1.59 -9.67
N TRP A 119 -11.04 0.87 -8.57
CA TRP A 119 -11.46 -0.53 -8.44
C TRP A 119 -12.98 -0.69 -8.45
N GLU A 120 -13.69 0.13 -7.68
CA GLU A 120 -15.15 0.12 -7.61
C GLU A 120 -15.79 0.46 -8.97
N GLU A 121 -15.25 1.46 -9.67
CA GLU A 121 -15.70 1.85 -11.00
C GLU A 121 -15.58 0.69 -11.99
N LYS A 122 -14.45 -0.02 -11.96
CA LYS A 122 -14.25 -1.23 -12.77
C LYS A 122 -15.27 -2.33 -12.45
N LEU A 123 -15.58 -2.58 -11.18
CA LEU A 123 -16.59 -3.56 -10.80
C LEU A 123 -17.98 -3.21 -11.35
N LYS A 124 -18.35 -1.91 -11.32
CA LYS A 124 -19.61 -1.42 -11.91
C LYS A 124 -19.65 -1.64 -13.43
N GLN A 125 -18.56 -1.37 -14.13
CA GLN A 125 -18.47 -1.59 -15.59
C GLN A 125 -18.56 -3.06 -15.98
N GLN A 126 -17.94 -3.96 -15.21
CA GLN A 126 -18.04 -5.41 -15.44
C GLN A 126 -19.48 -5.91 -15.28
N GLN A 127 -20.21 -5.41 -14.29
CA GLN A 127 -21.61 -5.77 -14.08
C GLN A 127 -22.52 -5.28 -15.22
N GLN A 128 -22.21 -4.14 -15.82
CA GLN A 128 -22.97 -3.59 -16.96
C GLN A 128 -22.71 -4.33 -18.27
N GLN A 129 -21.55 -4.98 -18.43
CA GLN A 129 -21.20 -5.76 -19.62
C GLN A 129 -21.74 -7.20 -19.59
N THR A 130 -22.30 -7.64 -18.45
CA THR A 130 -22.86 -8.99 -18.28
C THR A 130 -24.40 -8.99 -18.43
N GLN A 131 -24.99 -7.88 -18.89
CA GLN A 131 -26.40 -7.74 -19.31
C GLN A 131 -26.46 -7.50 -20.81
#